data_AF-A0A075I5D8-F1
#
_entry.id   AF-A0A075I5D8-F1
#
_cell.length_a   1.000
_cell.length_b   1.000
_cell.length_c   1.000
_cell.angle_alpha   90.00
_cell.angle_beta   90.00
_cell.angle_gamma   90.00
#
_symmetry.space_group_name_H-M   'P 1'
#
loop_
_entity.id
_entity.type
_entity.pdbx_description
1 polymer ?
#
loop_
_entity_poly.entity_id
_entity_poly.type
_entity_poly.pdbx_seq_one_letter_code
_entity_poly.pdbx_strand_id
1 'polypeptide(L)'
;MAELICVGCGPGDPELLTVKAVNAIKSADTIMCPASNEDRPSIALSIISPIIDKTKNQEIIRLIFPMTKDRDILEATWKKTQRLWPKKYCLEKMLFTLR
;
A
#
# COMPACT_ATOMS: atom_id res chain seq x y z
N MET A 1 -6.39 16.61 8.44
CA MET A 1 -6.98 16.50 7.09
C MET A 1 -6.43 15.22 6.51
N ALA A 2 -7.28 14.30 6.05
CA ALA A 2 -6.80 13.06 5.45
C ALA A 2 -6.00 13.37 4.18
N GLU A 3 -4.80 12.80 4.08
CA GLU A 3 -3.89 13.00 2.96
C GLU A 3 -3.60 11.64 2.32
N LEU A 4 -3.98 11.46 1.06
CA LEU A 4 -3.61 10.30 0.27
C LEU A 4 -2.34 10.59 -0.51
N ILE A 5 -1.32 9.76 -0.31
CA ILE A 5 -0.05 9.84 -1.01
C ILE A 5 0.17 8.55 -1.77
N CYS A 6 0.29 8.64 -3.09
CA CYS A 6 0.71 7.52 -3.92
C CYS A 6 2.24 7.52 -4.00
N VAL A 7 2.88 6.40 -3.65
CA VAL A 7 4.33 6.24 -3.72
C VAL A 7 4.68 5.07 -4.63
N GLY A 8 5.56 5.34 -5.59
CA GLY A 8 6.21 4.28 -6.36
C GLY A 8 7.31 3.63 -5.52
N CYS A 9 7.31 2.30 -5.44
CA CYS A 9 8.32 1.56 -4.70
C CYS A 9 9.64 1.36 -5.46
N GLY A 10 9.74 1.84 -6.70
CA GLY A 10 10.85 1.51 -7.58
C GLY A 10 10.78 0.06 -8.10
N PRO A 11 11.83 -0.40 -8.81
CA PRO A 11 11.80 -1.68 -9.53
C PRO A 11 11.98 -2.92 -8.61
N GLY A 12 12.40 -2.73 -7.35
CA GLY A 12 12.61 -3.84 -6.41
C GLY A 12 13.66 -3.57 -5.34
N ASP A 13 14.64 -2.71 -5.62
CA ASP A 13 15.69 -2.36 -4.67
C ASP A 13 15.22 -1.21 -3.74
N PRO A 14 15.22 -1.39 -2.40
CA PRO A 14 14.89 -0.33 -1.45
C PRO A 14 15.76 0.93 -1.58
N GLU A 15 17.01 0.81 -2.04
CA GLU A 15 17.90 1.96 -2.24
C GLU A 15 17.45 2.87 -3.38
N LEU A 16 16.61 2.37 -4.29
CA LEU A 16 16.04 3.13 -5.40
C LEU A 16 14.78 3.91 -5.01
N LEU A 17 14.38 3.87 -3.73
CA LEU A 17 13.31 4.72 -3.23
C LEU A 17 13.77 6.17 -3.16
N THR A 18 12.93 7.07 -3.66
CA THR A 18 13.20 8.51 -3.53
C THR A 18 13.15 8.94 -2.07
N VAL A 19 13.92 9.96 -1.71
CA VAL A 19 13.89 10.55 -0.36
C VAL A 19 12.47 10.96 0.05
N LYS A 20 11.66 11.46 -0.89
CA LYS A 20 10.25 11.82 -0.66
C LYS A 20 9.39 10.59 -0.34
N ALA A 21 9.61 9.47 -1.02
CA ALA A 21 8.92 8.20 -0.74
C ALA A 21 9.24 7.69 0.67
N VAL A 22 10.53 7.68 1.05
CA VAL A 22 10.98 7.26 2.39
C VAL A 22 10.33 8.11 3.48
N ASN A 23 10.31 9.43 3.30
CA ASN A 23 9.69 10.35 4.26
C ASN A 23 8.18 10.13 4.37
N ALA A 24 7.50 9.90 3.24
CA ALA A 24 6.07 9.58 3.24
C ALA A 24 5.79 8.28 4.01
N ILE A 25 6.54 7.19 3.74
CA ILE A 25 6.41 5.90 4.41
C ILE A 25 6.59 6.04 5.93
N LYS A 26 7.62 6.76 6.40
CA LYS A 26 7.87 6.96 7.84
C LYS A 26 6.82 7.84 8.53
N SER A 27 6.13 8.69 7.76
CA SER A 27 5.11 9.60 8.28
C SER A 27 3.69 9.06 8.19
N ALA A 28 3.47 7.98 7.45
CA ALA A 28 2.15 7.40 7.23
C ALA A 28 1.62 6.70 8.48
N ASP A 29 0.35 6.88 8.78
CA ASP A 29 -0.31 6.12 9.85
C ASP A 29 -0.80 4.77 9.29
N THR A 30 -1.23 4.78 8.02
CA THR A 30 -1.72 3.59 7.31
C THR A 30 -0.98 3.40 6.00
N ILE A 31 -0.51 2.18 5.76
CA ILE A 31 0.18 1.78 4.52
C ILE A 31 -0.63 0.69 3.82
N MET A 32 -1.06 0.99 2.59
CA MET A 32 -1.73 0.06 1.71
C MET A 32 -0.77 -0.54 0.69
N CYS A 33 -0.69 -1.87 0.67
CA CYS A 33 0.18 -2.61 -0.25
C CYS A 33 -0.64 -3.61 -1.09
N PRO A 34 -0.56 -3.56 -2.42
CA PRO A 34 -1.21 -4.54 -3.29
C PRO A 34 -0.49 -5.90 -3.18
N ALA A 35 -1.26 -6.97 -3.08
CA ALA A 35 -0.77 -8.34 -3.09
C ALA A 35 -1.59 -9.18 -4.06
N SER A 36 -0.95 -10.18 -4.67
CA SER A 36 -1.61 -11.08 -5.62
C SER A 36 -2.45 -12.16 -4.96
N ASN A 37 -2.16 -12.48 -3.69
CA ASN A 37 -2.89 -13.46 -2.89
C ASN A 37 -2.65 -13.22 -1.39
N GLU A 38 -3.49 -13.78 -0.52
CA GLU A 38 -3.35 -13.68 0.94
C GLU A 38 -2.06 -14.37 1.45
N ASP A 39 -1.71 -15.50 0.82
CA ASP A 39 -0.55 -16.32 1.19
C ASP A 39 0.80 -15.78 0.68
N ARG A 40 0.79 -14.83 -0.25
CA ARG A 40 2.03 -14.25 -0.80
C ARG A 40 2.32 -12.89 -0.16
N PRO A 41 3.57 -12.65 0.28
CA PRO A 41 3.96 -11.32 0.70
C PRO A 41 3.84 -10.35 -0.48
N SER A 42 3.26 -9.17 -0.24
CA SER A 42 3.27 -8.09 -1.22
C SER A 42 4.71 -7.72 -1.55
N ILE A 43 5.06 -7.68 -2.83
CA ILE A 43 6.39 -7.26 -3.28
C ILE A 43 6.67 -5.84 -2.79
N ALA A 44 5.68 -4.95 -2.92
CA ALA A 44 5.80 -3.58 -2.45
C ALA A 44 6.06 -3.52 -0.93
N LEU A 45 5.37 -4.34 -0.14
CA LEU A 45 5.60 -4.45 1.31
C LEU A 45 7.02 -4.92 1.63
N SER A 46 7.53 -5.92 0.90
CA SER A 46 8.90 -6.41 1.11
C SER A 46 9.95 -5.33 0.84
N ILE A 47 9.75 -4.48 -0.16
CA ILE A 47 10.65 -3.36 -0.50
C ILE A 47 10.67 -2.32 0.62
N ILE A 48 9.50 -1.93 1.15
CA ILE A 48 9.40 -0.87 2.15
C ILE A 48 9.60 -1.37 3.58
N SER A 49 9.53 -2.69 3.83
CA SER A 49 9.60 -3.27 5.18
C SER A 49 10.83 -2.84 6.00
N PRO A 50 12.03 -2.64 5.42
CA PRO A 50 13.19 -2.13 6.16
C PRO A 50 13.06 -0.67 6.61
N ILE A 51 12.16 0.09 5.98
CA ILE A 51 11.99 1.54 6.16
C ILE A 51 10.84 1.84 7.14
N ILE A 52 9.87 0.92 7.24
CA ILE A 52 8.73 1.03 8.17
C ILE A 52 9.28 1.16 9.59
N ASP A 53 8.82 2.20 10.27
CA ASP A 53 9.25 2.50 11.63
C ASP A 53 8.49 1.60 12.60
N LYS A 54 9.14 0.55 13.09
CA LYS A 54 8.57 -0.42 14.04
C LYS A 54 8.19 0.19 15.39
N THR A 55 8.67 1.41 15.68
CA THR A 55 8.32 2.13 16.91
C THR A 55 6.98 2.86 16.80
N LYS A 56 6.50 3.09 15.58
CA LYS A 56 5.17 3.63 15.31
C LYS A 56 4.18 2.49 15.10
N ASN A 57 2.96 2.68 15.59
CA ASN A 57 1.86 1.73 15.42
C ASN A 57 1.22 1.88 14.01
N GLN A 58 2.03 1.80 12.96
CA GLN A 58 1.59 1.96 11.57
C GLN A 58 0.71 0.77 11.17
N GLU A 59 -0.50 1.02 10.69
CA GLU A 59 -1.40 -0.03 10.21
C GLU A 59 -1.02 -0.44 8.78
N ILE A 60 -0.82 -1.74 8.54
CA ILE A 60 -0.48 -2.28 7.21
C ILE A 60 -1.69 -3.03 6.66
N ILE A 61 -2.30 -2.49 5.61
CA ILE A 61 -3.45 -3.09 4.94
C ILE A 61 -2.99 -3.71 3.62
N ARG A 62 -3.21 -5.02 3.48
CA ARG A 62 -2.95 -5.73 2.22
C ARG A 62 -4.19 -5.70 1.34
N LEU A 63 -4.02 -5.26 0.10
CA LEU A 63 -5.09 -5.22 -0.88
C LEU A 63 -4.91 -6.38 -1.86
N ILE A 64 -5.79 -7.36 -1.78
CA ILE A 64 -5.72 -8.56 -2.62
C ILE A 64 -6.33 -8.25 -3.99
N PHE A 65 -5.51 -8.33 -5.03
CA PHE A 65 -5.93 -8.23 -6.42
C PHE A 65 -5.66 -9.56 -7.13
N PRO A 66 -6.70 -10.25 -7.63
CA PRO A 66 -6.51 -11.52 -8.32
C PRO A 66 -5.77 -11.29 -9.63
N MET A 67 -4.79 -12.14 -9.91
CA MET A 67 -4.02 -12.13 -11.15
C MET A 67 -4.82 -12.78 -12.30
N THR A 68 -5.92 -12.15 -12.70
CA THR A 68 -6.80 -12.58 -13.79
C THR A 68 -6.89 -11.52 -14.89
N LYS A 69 -7.15 -11.96 -16.13
CA LYS A 69 -7.47 -11.06 -17.26
C LYS A 69 -8.98 -10.83 -17.42
N ASP A 70 -9.79 -11.53 -16.63
CA ASP A 70 -11.23 -11.38 -16.65
C ASP A 70 -11.64 -10.00 -16.11
N ARG A 71 -12.29 -9.21 -16.96
CA ARG A 71 -12.68 -7.83 -16.65
C ARG A 71 -13.73 -7.76 -15.57
N ASP A 72 -14.66 -8.71 -15.52
CA ASP A 72 -15.79 -8.69 -14.58
C ASP A 72 -15.28 -8.99 -13.16
N ILE A 73 -14.37 -9.95 -13.04
CA ILE A 73 -13.71 -10.28 -11.77
C ILE A 73 -12.84 -9.12 -11.28
N LEU A 74 -12.09 -8.48 -12.18
CA LEU A 74 -11.30 -7.30 -11.83
C LEU A 74 -12.19 -6.17 -11.34
N GLU A 75 -13.24 -5.81 -12.07
CA GLU A 75 -14.13 -4.71 -11.70
C GLU A 75 -14.85 -4.97 -10.37
N ALA A 76 -15.32 -6.21 -10.14
CA ALA A 76 -15.90 -6.60 -8.86
C ALA A 76 -14.88 -6.48 -7.70
N THR A 77 -13.62 -6.88 -7.95
CA THR A 77 -12.54 -6.75 -6.97
C THR A 77 -12.25 -5.28 -6.66
N TRP A 78 -12.15 -4.42 -7.68
CA TRP A 78 -11.95 -2.98 -7.50
C TRP A 78 -13.07 -2.35 -6.67
N LYS A 79 -14.33 -2.68 -6.97
CA LYS A 79 -15.50 -2.21 -6.19
C LYS A 79 -15.46 -2.70 -4.74
N LYS A 80 -14.97 -3.93 -4.49
CA LYS A 80 -14.78 -4.47 -3.13
C LYS A 80 -13.66 -3.72 -2.40
N THR A 81 -12.52 -3.51 -3.05
CA THR A 81 -11.37 -2.77 -2.50
C THR A 81 -11.72 -1.33 -2.16
N GLN A 82 -12.56 -0.67 -2.95
CA GLN A 82 -13.06 0.68 -2.63
C GLN A 82 -13.80 0.74 -1.27
N ARG A 83 -14.38 -0.37 -0.80
CA ARG A 83 -15.01 -0.44 0.52
C ARG A 83 -13.99 -0.61 1.66
N LEU A 84 -12.83 -1.20 1.35
CA LEU A 84 -11.69 -1.32 2.26
C LEU A 84 -10.88 -0.03 2.35
N TRP A 85 -11.09 0.90 1.41
CA TRP A 85 -10.64 2.26 1.59
C TRP A 85 -11.15 2.73 2.96
N PRO A 86 -10.27 3.18 3.87
CA PRO A 86 -10.65 3.52 5.22
C PRO A 86 -11.70 4.63 5.15
N LYS A 87 -12.98 4.24 5.26
CA LYS A 87 -14.11 5.17 5.41
C LYS A 87 -14.05 5.90 6.75
N LYS A 88 -13.20 5.43 7.67
CA LYS A 88 -13.24 5.77 9.09
C LYS A 88 -12.29 6.86 9.56
N TYR A 89 -11.28 7.29 8.81
CA TYR A 89 -10.29 8.21 9.38
C TYR A 89 -9.96 9.36 8.43
N CYS A 90 -10.74 10.42 8.55
CA CYS A 90 -10.57 11.71 7.86
C CYS A 90 -9.31 12.50 8.35
N LEU A 91 -8.36 11.83 9.02
CA LEU A 91 -7.24 12.45 9.72
C LEU A 91 -5.86 11.83 9.45
N GLU A 92 -5.75 10.74 8.68
CA GLU A 92 -4.48 9.99 8.56
C GLU A 92 -3.79 10.15 7.20
N LYS A 93 -2.46 10.04 7.21
CA LYS A 93 -1.62 10.01 6.00
C LYS A 93 -1.59 8.59 5.44
N MET A 94 -2.22 8.41 4.29
CA MET A 94 -2.45 7.11 3.66
C MET A 94 -1.47 6.91 2.51
N LEU A 95 -0.70 5.82 2.54
CA LEU A 95 0.25 5.50 1.49
C LEU A 95 -0.22 4.35 0.61
N PHE A 96 -0.36 4.58 -0.70
CA PHE A 96 -0.63 3.52 -1.67
C PHE A 96 0.65 3.21 -2.45
N THR A 97 1.12 1.97 -2.34
CA THR A 97 2.35 1.52 -3.00
C THR A 97 2.04 0.78 -4.30
N LEU A 98 2.69 1.19 -5.39
CA LEU A 98 2.56 0.53 -6.69
C LEU A 98 3.88 -0.13 -7.07
N ARG A 99 3.77 -1.32 -7.69
CA ARG A 99 4.83 -1.96 -8.46
C ARG A 99 4.47 -1.87 -9.94
#